data_AF-A0A8J9Z350-F1
#
_entry.id   AF-A0A8J9Z350-F1
#
_cell.length_a   1.000
_cell.length_b   1.000
_cell.length_c   1.000
_cell.angle_alpha   90.00
_cell.angle_beta   90.00
_cell.angle_gamma   90.00
#
_symmetry.space_group_name_H-M   'P 1'
#
loop_
_entity.id
_entity.type
_entity.pdbx_description
1 polymer ?
#
loop_
_entity_poly.entity_id
_entity_poly.type
_entity_poly.pdbx_seq_one_letter_code
_entity_poly.pdbx_strand_id
1 'polypeptide(L)'
;MGRPQLTSDSSIETFKRFIRGGSVLLASCFLKVVSKSFAMSGPMVYVTTKTYDVATNRWGERPTILSMDARPFGEGSMRRAYSAKDWGILKSSCQPKVVKLQIHRRYTKAEAEADVKMQMKCVALAEEYNSHSCIPKKVSFCSAQLVQFHAGPYKGQYGLMEDYIPGTFEKHNLNFPMRPLSTRNTPQAFSHFTFERTDGRVVVCDVQGVGDQYTDPQIHCMDAGLQYGQGDFGAHGIISFVSNHRCNSICRALKLTPIQELPHRWGSPPGKAATAPVPRYY
;
A
#
# COMPACT_ATOMS: atom_id res chain seq x y z
N MET A 1 -16.80 -56.64 11.45
CA MET A 1 -16.35 -55.48 10.65
C MET A 1 -17.37 -54.37 10.81
N GLY A 2 -17.02 -53.30 11.52
CA GLY A 2 -17.89 -52.14 11.71
C GLY A 2 -17.06 -51.00 12.30
N ARG A 3 -16.83 -49.95 11.53
CA ARG A 3 -16.16 -48.72 12.00
C ARG A 3 -17.16 -47.89 12.81
N PRO A 4 -16.80 -47.37 14.00
CA PRO A 4 -17.61 -46.37 14.68
C PRO A 4 -17.45 -44.99 14.02
N GLN A 5 -18.58 -44.32 13.80
CA GLN A 5 -18.67 -42.90 13.46
C GLN A 5 -18.34 -42.05 14.69
N LEU A 6 -17.42 -41.08 14.55
CA LEU A 6 -17.16 -40.04 15.54
C LEU A 6 -18.05 -38.83 15.22
N THR A 7 -19.00 -38.55 16.11
CA THR A 7 -19.82 -37.33 16.14
C THR A 7 -19.00 -36.16 16.68
N SER A 8 -18.94 -35.06 15.94
CA SER A 8 -18.24 -33.83 16.32
C SER A 8 -19.15 -32.93 17.15
N ASP A 9 -19.03 -32.98 18.48
CA ASP A 9 -19.71 -32.01 19.35
C ASP A 9 -18.96 -31.81 20.70
N SER A 10 -17.73 -31.30 20.64
CA SER A 10 -17.01 -30.85 21.84
C SER A 10 -16.14 -29.60 21.67
N SER A 11 -16.20 -28.91 20.52
CA SER A 11 -15.35 -27.74 20.25
C SER A 11 -16.05 -26.39 20.34
N ILE A 12 -17.36 -26.36 20.65
CA ILE A 12 -18.16 -25.12 20.62
C ILE A 12 -18.39 -24.51 22.02
N GLU A 13 -18.12 -25.25 23.10
CA GLU A 13 -18.42 -24.76 24.47
C GLU A 13 -17.23 -24.10 25.18
N THR A 14 -16.01 -24.24 24.66
CA THR A 14 -14.81 -23.61 25.25
C THR A 14 -14.60 -22.16 24.77
N PHE A 15 -15.31 -21.69 23.73
CA PHE A 15 -15.09 -20.36 23.16
C PHE A 15 -15.97 -19.25 23.77
N LYS A 16 -16.92 -19.57 24.65
CA LYS A 16 -17.86 -18.58 25.24
C LYS A 16 -17.46 -18.03 26.62
N ARG A 17 -16.22 -18.24 27.08
CA ARG A 17 -15.78 -17.77 28.41
C ARG A 17 -14.67 -16.71 28.41
N PHE A 18 -14.31 -16.13 27.27
CA PHE A 18 -13.21 -15.15 27.18
C PHE A 18 -13.64 -13.68 27.03
N ILE A 19 -14.93 -13.35 27.15
CA ILE A 19 -15.40 -11.94 27.18
C ILE A 19 -15.89 -11.61 28.59
N ARG A 20 -14.94 -11.37 29.50
CA ARG A 20 -15.12 -10.59 30.74
C ARG A 20 -13.73 -10.29 31.32
N GLY A 21 -13.16 -9.16 30.92
CA GLY A 21 -11.87 -8.67 31.42
C GLY A 21 -11.19 -7.79 30.38
N GLY A 22 -11.14 -6.48 30.63
CA GLY A 22 -10.69 -5.49 29.67
C GLY A 22 -9.22 -5.60 29.28
N SER A 23 -8.97 -5.60 27.97
CA SER A 23 -7.81 -5.00 27.32
C SER A 23 -8.03 -5.05 25.81
N VAL A 24 -8.14 -3.88 25.19
CA VAL A 24 -8.27 -3.75 23.73
C VAL A 24 -6.89 -4.01 23.12
N LEU A 25 -6.58 -5.27 22.85
CA LEU A 25 -5.48 -5.67 21.99
C LEU A 25 -5.87 -5.33 20.54
N LEU A 26 -5.22 -4.30 19.99
CA LEU A 26 -5.20 -4.00 18.56
C LEU A 26 -4.82 -5.27 17.80
N ALA A 27 -5.78 -5.83 17.06
CA ALA A 27 -5.58 -6.98 16.20
C ALA A 27 -4.60 -6.58 15.08
N SER A 28 -3.32 -6.89 15.28
CA SER A 28 -2.36 -7.00 14.20
C SER A 28 -2.80 -8.16 13.32
N CYS A 29 -3.50 -7.87 12.23
CA CYS A 29 -3.83 -8.85 11.19
C CYS A 29 -2.55 -9.35 10.53
N PHE A 30 -1.92 -10.36 11.12
CA PHE A 30 -1.00 -11.24 10.40
C PHE A 30 -1.84 -12.09 9.45
N LEU A 31 -2.05 -11.59 8.22
CA LEU A 31 -2.58 -12.40 7.13
C LEU A 31 -1.51 -13.41 6.70
N LYS A 32 -1.49 -14.58 7.33
CA LYS A 32 -0.86 -15.78 6.76
C LYS A 32 -1.63 -16.16 5.49
N VAL A 33 -1.24 -15.61 4.35
CA VAL A 33 -1.74 -16.06 3.06
C VAL A 33 -1.00 -17.34 2.71
N VAL A 34 -1.58 -18.49 3.10
CA VAL A 34 -1.19 -19.81 2.59
C VAL A 34 -1.54 -19.83 1.10
N SER A 35 -0.65 -20.34 0.24
CA SER A 35 -0.82 -20.36 -1.22
C SER A 35 -2.19 -20.91 -1.61
N LYS A 36 -3.12 -20.03 -2.00
CA LYS A 36 -4.41 -20.44 -2.55
C LYS A 36 -4.26 -20.70 -4.04
N SER A 37 -4.84 -21.81 -4.49
CA SER A 37 -5.08 -22.07 -5.90
C SER A 37 -6.00 -20.97 -6.45
N PHE A 38 -5.54 -20.28 -7.49
CA PHE A 38 -6.29 -19.22 -8.17
C PHE A 38 -7.28 -19.85 -9.14
N ALA A 39 -8.58 -19.81 -8.80
CA ALA A 39 -9.62 -20.31 -9.69
C ALA A 39 -9.82 -19.43 -10.93
N MET A 40 -9.58 -18.10 -10.80
CA MET A 40 -9.64 -17.09 -11.88
C MET A 40 -10.91 -17.19 -12.75
N SER A 41 -12.04 -17.51 -12.10
CA SER A 41 -13.21 -18.11 -12.75
C SER A 41 -14.33 -17.13 -13.11
N GLY A 42 -14.13 -15.83 -12.87
CA GLY A 42 -15.13 -14.82 -13.21
C GLY A 42 -15.24 -14.55 -14.72
N PRO A 43 -16.33 -13.90 -15.15
CA PRO A 43 -16.55 -13.59 -16.55
C PRO A 43 -15.44 -12.68 -17.09
N MET A 44 -15.06 -12.91 -18.35
CA MET A 44 -14.19 -12.00 -19.08
C MET A 44 -14.96 -10.71 -19.37
N VAL A 45 -14.44 -9.58 -18.91
CA VAL A 45 -15.04 -8.26 -19.09
C VAL A 45 -14.08 -7.35 -19.86
N TYR A 46 -14.66 -6.52 -20.73
CA TYR A 46 -13.94 -5.46 -21.42
C TYR A 46 -13.74 -4.27 -20.49
N VAL A 47 -12.49 -3.85 -20.34
CA VAL A 47 -12.08 -2.71 -19.52
C VAL A 47 -11.09 -1.84 -20.29
N THR A 48 -10.99 -0.58 -19.90
CA THR A 48 -9.85 0.27 -20.25
C THR A 48 -8.85 0.24 -19.10
N THR A 49 -7.57 0.00 -19.40
CA THR A 49 -6.49 0.15 -18.41
C THR A 49 -5.62 1.34 -18.78
N LYS A 50 -5.28 2.19 -17.79
CA LYS A 50 -4.38 3.33 -17.96
C LYS A 50 -3.12 3.19 -17.12
N THR A 51 -1.98 3.49 -17.70
CA THR A 51 -0.66 3.54 -17.04
C THR A 51 -0.21 4.99 -16.96
N TYR A 52 0.52 5.35 -15.91
CA TYR A 52 1.06 6.70 -15.76
C TYR A 52 2.58 6.67 -15.77
N ASP A 53 3.17 7.49 -16.64
CA ASP A 53 4.60 7.69 -16.73
C ASP A 53 4.99 8.96 -15.95
N VAL A 54 5.80 8.78 -14.91
CA VAL A 54 6.23 9.87 -14.02
C VAL A 54 7.20 10.82 -14.71
N ALA A 55 8.08 10.32 -15.58
CA ALA A 55 9.12 11.11 -16.23
C ALA A 55 8.53 12.06 -17.28
N THR A 56 7.52 11.60 -18.02
CA THR A 56 6.87 12.39 -19.07
C THR A 56 5.58 13.08 -18.61
N ASN A 57 5.08 12.75 -17.41
CA ASN A 57 3.79 13.22 -16.88
C ASN A 57 2.64 12.92 -17.86
N ARG A 58 2.65 11.73 -18.45
CA ARG A 58 1.66 11.30 -19.47
C ARG A 58 0.98 10.01 -19.07
N TRP A 59 -0.28 9.92 -19.46
CA TRP A 59 -1.07 8.70 -19.37
C TRP A 59 -0.94 7.90 -20.67
N GLY A 60 -0.64 6.62 -20.54
CA GLY A 60 -0.90 5.61 -21.56
C GLY A 60 -2.26 4.96 -21.32
N GLU A 61 -2.90 4.51 -22.39
CA GLU A 61 -4.19 3.82 -22.32
C GLU A 61 -4.20 2.63 -23.27
N ARG A 62 -4.80 1.52 -22.82
CA ARG A 62 -5.06 0.37 -23.69
C ARG A 62 -6.40 -0.30 -23.36
N PRO A 63 -7.09 -0.84 -24.36
CA PRO A 63 -8.20 -1.75 -24.14
C PRO A 63 -7.68 -3.10 -23.62
N THR A 64 -8.40 -3.69 -22.68
CA THR A 64 -7.99 -4.90 -21.97
C THR A 64 -9.17 -5.83 -21.72
N ILE A 65 -8.96 -7.13 -21.88
CA ILE A 65 -9.90 -8.16 -21.42
C ILE A 65 -9.41 -8.64 -20.06
N LEU A 66 -10.24 -8.47 -19.04
CA LEU A 66 -9.93 -8.77 -17.66
C LEU A 66 -10.91 -9.83 -17.14
N SER A 67 -10.43 -10.86 -16.44
CA SER A 67 -11.29 -11.67 -15.57
C SER A 67 -10.86 -11.47 -14.12
N MET A 68 -11.82 -11.59 -13.19
CA MET A 68 -11.56 -11.45 -11.77
C MET A 68 -12.43 -12.40 -10.97
N ASP A 69 -11.93 -12.88 -9.84
CA ASP A 69 -12.71 -13.72 -8.93
C ASP A 69 -13.88 -12.93 -8.34
N ALA A 70 -15.02 -13.60 -8.14
CA ALA A 70 -16.22 -12.96 -7.60
C ALA A 70 -16.07 -12.54 -6.12
N ARG A 71 -15.16 -13.20 -5.38
CA ARG A 71 -14.90 -12.91 -3.96
C ARG A 71 -13.51 -12.32 -3.80
N PRO A 72 -13.34 -11.29 -2.95
CA PRO A 72 -12.01 -10.78 -2.65
C PRO A 72 -11.22 -11.82 -1.85
N PHE A 73 -9.90 -11.84 -2.03
CA PHE A 73 -8.99 -12.66 -1.22
C PHE A 73 -8.33 -11.87 -0.09
N GLY A 74 -8.37 -10.54 -0.15
CA GLY A 74 -7.86 -9.65 0.88
C GLY A 74 -8.72 -8.41 1.02
N GLU A 75 -8.70 -7.80 2.20
CA GLU A 75 -9.44 -6.59 2.51
C GLU A 75 -8.59 -5.74 3.47
N GLY A 76 -8.41 -4.46 3.12
CA GLY A 76 -7.83 -3.44 3.98
C GLY A 76 -8.91 -2.48 4.48
N SER A 77 -8.50 -1.35 5.06
CA SER A 77 -9.46 -0.34 5.56
C SER A 77 -10.29 0.30 4.45
N MET A 78 -9.69 0.54 3.28
CA MET A 78 -10.35 1.28 2.19
C MET A 78 -10.82 0.38 1.04
N ARG A 79 -10.11 -0.73 0.79
CA ARG A 79 -10.23 -1.52 -0.44
C ARG A 79 -10.30 -3.03 -0.20
N ARG A 80 -11.00 -3.69 -1.09
CA ARG A 80 -10.97 -5.15 -1.31
C ARG A 80 -10.05 -5.49 -2.46
N ALA A 81 -9.23 -6.52 -2.28
CA ALA A 81 -8.33 -7.08 -3.28
C ALA A 81 -8.93 -8.36 -3.87
N TYR A 82 -9.05 -8.38 -5.20
CA TYR A 82 -9.58 -9.49 -5.98
C TYR A 82 -8.46 -10.09 -6.82
N SER A 83 -8.41 -11.41 -6.89
CA SER A 83 -7.52 -12.06 -7.86
C SER A 83 -8.07 -11.79 -9.25
N ALA A 84 -7.19 -11.46 -10.17
CA ALA A 84 -7.55 -11.12 -11.53
C ALA A 84 -6.54 -11.66 -12.53
N LYS A 85 -6.95 -11.68 -13.79
CA LYS A 85 -6.12 -12.05 -14.91
C LYS A 85 -6.36 -11.09 -16.05
N ASP A 86 -5.29 -10.42 -16.45
CA ASP A 86 -5.24 -9.64 -17.68
C ASP A 86 -4.94 -10.61 -18.83
N TRP A 87 -5.87 -10.72 -19.78
CA TRP A 87 -5.74 -11.61 -20.93
C TRP A 87 -5.06 -10.93 -22.13
N GLY A 88 -4.76 -9.62 -22.04
CA GLY A 88 -4.28 -8.82 -23.15
C GLY A 88 -5.23 -8.80 -24.35
N ILE A 89 -4.76 -8.20 -25.45
CA ILE A 89 -5.49 -8.21 -26.73
C ILE A 89 -5.18 -9.50 -27.52
N LEU A 90 -3.98 -10.07 -27.35
CA LEU A 90 -3.48 -11.22 -28.12
C LEU A 90 -3.45 -12.54 -27.34
N LYS A 91 -4.07 -12.64 -26.16
CA LYS A 91 -4.13 -13.86 -25.31
C LYS A 91 -2.76 -14.47 -24.92
N SER A 92 -1.65 -13.80 -25.19
CA SER A 92 -0.29 -14.34 -25.03
C SER A 92 0.38 -14.00 -23.71
N SER A 93 -0.19 -13.10 -22.91
CA SER A 93 0.30 -12.79 -21.56
C SER A 93 -0.79 -13.09 -20.54
N CYS A 94 -0.51 -14.03 -19.64
CA CYS A 94 -1.38 -14.51 -18.58
C CYS A 94 -0.66 -14.27 -17.24
N GLN A 95 -0.42 -13.01 -16.89
CA GLN A 95 0.19 -12.71 -15.60
C GLN A 95 -0.91 -12.56 -14.55
N PRO A 96 -0.85 -13.28 -13.41
CA PRO A 96 -1.76 -13.06 -12.30
C PRO A 96 -1.69 -11.60 -11.83
N LYS A 97 -2.86 -10.98 -11.71
CA LYS A 97 -3.04 -9.60 -11.27
C LYS A 97 -3.83 -9.57 -9.97
N VAL A 98 -3.75 -8.42 -9.31
CA VAL A 98 -4.66 -8.04 -8.24
C VAL A 98 -5.42 -6.82 -8.69
N VAL A 99 -6.75 -6.85 -8.58
CA VAL A 99 -7.61 -5.68 -8.77
C VAL A 99 -8.14 -5.24 -7.42
N LYS A 100 -7.98 -3.96 -7.10
CA LYS A 100 -8.43 -3.34 -5.86
C LYS A 100 -9.63 -2.44 -6.14
N LEU A 101 -10.72 -2.68 -5.42
CA LEU A 101 -11.95 -1.89 -5.48
C LEU A 101 -12.28 -1.32 -4.10
N GLN A 102 -12.79 -0.10 -4.07
CA GLN A 102 -13.11 0.63 -2.84
C GLN A 102 -14.34 0.02 -2.14
N ILE A 103 -14.33 -0.04 -0.80
CA ILE A 103 -15.36 -0.73 0.01
C ILE A 103 -16.62 0.11 0.18
N HIS A 104 -16.46 1.36 0.65
CA HIS A 104 -17.58 2.18 1.15
C HIS A 104 -18.21 3.10 0.10
N ARG A 105 -17.45 3.46 -0.94
CA ARG A 105 -17.93 4.28 -2.05
C ARG A 105 -17.19 3.92 -3.32
N ARG A 106 -17.74 4.27 -4.48
CA ARG A 106 -17.02 4.14 -5.75
C ARG A 106 -15.91 5.19 -5.82
N TYR A 107 -14.78 4.82 -6.40
CA TYR A 107 -13.78 5.81 -6.83
C TYR A 107 -14.41 6.78 -7.83
N THR A 108 -14.14 8.07 -7.65
CA THR A 108 -14.14 9.00 -8.79
C THR A 108 -12.92 8.73 -9.67
N LYS A 109 -12.98 9.12 -10.95
CA LYS A 109 -11.82 9.01 -11.85
C LYS A 109 -10.59 9.73 -11.30
N ALA A 110 -10.78 10.94 -10.75
CA ALA A 110 -9.69 11.76 -10.22
C ALA A 110 -9.00 11.12 -9.01
N GLU A 111 -9.76 10.51 -8.09
CA GLU A 111 -9.19 9.79 -6.95
C GLU A 111 -8.39 8.56 -7.39
N ALA A 112 -8.93 7.76 -8.33
CA ALA A 112 -8.20 6.61 -8.86
C ALA A 112 -6.92 7.04 -9.61
N GLU A 113 -6.97 8.14 -10.35
CA GLU A 113 -5.79 8.73 -11.01
C GLU A 113 -4.75 9.22 -9.99
N ALA A 114 -5.19 9.82 -8.88
CA ALA A 114 -4.31 10.28 -7.81
C ALA A 114 -3.58 9.11 -7.12
N ASP A 115 -4.29 8.02 -6.82
CA ASP A 115 -3.68 6.82 -6.21
C ASP A 115 -2.65 6.16 -7.14
N VAL A 116 -2.95 6.05 -8.44
CA VAL A 116 -1.96 5.55 -9.42
C VAL A 116 -0.73 6.46 -9.47
N LYS A 117 -0.92 7.78 -9.56
CA LYS A 117 0.19 8.74 -9.59
C LYS A 117 1.05 8.65 -8.32
N MET A 118 0.43 8.49 -7.16
CA MET A 118 1.12 8.28 -5.89
C MET A 118 2.01 7.02 -5.95
N GLN A 119 1.42 5.88 -6.30
CA GLN A 119 2.15 4.61 -6.33
C GLN A 119 3.27 4.64 -7.39
N MET A 120 3.04 5.24 -8.55
CA MET A 120 4.08 5.40 -9.58
C MET A 120 5.20 6.35 -9.13
N LYS A 121 4.91 7.40 -8.34
CA LYS A 121 5.96 8.22 -7.71
C LYS A 121 6.83 7.40 -6.76
N CYS A 122 6.24 6.46 -6.01
CA CYS A 122 7.00 5.54 -5.16
C CYS A 122 7.86 4.56 -5.98
N VAL A 123 7.40 4.13 -7.17
CA VAL A 123 8.24 3.36 -8.11
C VAL A 123 9.48 4.15 -8.51
N ALA A 124 9.34 5.40 -8.95
CA ALA A 124 10.47 6.24 -9.33
C ALA A 124 11.45 6.50 -8.17
N LEU A 125 10.94 6.74 -6.96
CA LEU A 125 11.77 6.92 -5.77
C LEU A 125 12.53 5.63 -5.38
N ALA A 126 11.93 4.46 -5.59
CA ALA A 126 12.59 3.18 -5.38
C ALA A 126 13.72 2.93 -6.40
N GLU A 127 13.52 3.30 -7.67
CA GLU A 127 14.57 3.23 -8.69
C GLU A 127 15.76 4.13 -8.32
N GLU A 128 15.48 5.34 -7.83
CA GLU A 128 16.54 6.25 -7.38
C GLU A 128 17.26 5.73 -6.14
N TYR A 129 16.54 5.21 -5.14
CA TYR A 129 17.14 4.54 -3.99
C TYR A 129 18.08 3.41 -4.43
N ASN A 130 17.64 2.58 -5.38
CA ASN A 130 18.41 1.46 -5.92
C ASN A 130 19.64 1.86 -6.75
N SER A 131 19.73 3.11 -7.19
CA SER A 131 20.89 3.62 -7.94
C SER A 131 22.14 3.78 -7.06
N HIS A 132 21.96 3.78 -5.73
CA HIS A 132 23.04 3.92 -4.77
C HIS A 132 23.75 2.57 -4.55
N SER A 133 25.04 2.50 -4.89
CA SER A 133 25.83 1.26 -4.79
C SER A 133 26.03 0.76 -3.36
N CYS A 134 25.84 1.61 -2.35
CA CYS A 134 25.96 1.25 -0.93
C CYS A 134 24.74 0.49 -0.39
N ILE A 135 23.66 0.36 -1.17
CA ILE A 135 22.44 -0.30 -0.74
C ILE A 135 22.61 -1.82 -0.76
N PRO A 136 22.42 -2.51 0.39
CA PRO A 136 22.60 -3.96 0.46
C PRO A 136 21.44 -4.74 -0.16
N LYS A 137 20.24 -4.14 -0.20
CA LYS A 137 19.03 -4.75 -0.75
C LYS A 137 18.25 -3.71 -1.55
N LYS A 138 18.08 -4.00 -2.84
CA LYS A 138 17.21 -3.22 -3.70
C LYS A 138 15.75 -3.42 -3.29
N VAL A 139 14.94 -2.40 -3.53
CA VAL A 139 13.50 -2.40 -3.27
C VAL A 139 12.74 -2.15 -4.56
N SER A 140 11.50 -2.60 -4.67
CA SER A 140 10.64 -2.24 -5.80
C SER A 140 9.22 -1.97 -5.30
N PHE A 141 8.47 -1.14 -6.02
CA PHE A 141 7.03 -1.03 -5.84
C PHE A 141 6.33 -1.64 -7.05
N CYS A 142 5.21 -2.31 -6.84
CA CYS A 142 4.35 -2.72 -7.95
C CYS A 142 3.86 -1.49 -8.71
N SER A 143 3.97 -1.54 -10.04
CA SER A 143 3.36 -0.52 -10.90
C SER A 143 1.83 -0.62 -10.84
N ALA A 144 1.17 0.50 -10.59
CA ALA A 144 -0.28 0.60 -10.57
C ALA A 144 -0.84 0.98 -11.94
N GLN A 145 -2.00 0.42 -12.27
CA GLN A 145 -2.80 0.76 -13.44
C GLN A 145 -4.20 1.17 -12.97
N LEU A 146 -4.76 2.21 -13.57
CA LEU A 146 -6.18 2.52 -13.40
C LEU A 146 -6.98 1.57 -14.29
N VAL A 147 -8.05 1.00 -13.75
CA VAL A 147 -9.02 0.17 -14.50
C VAL A 147 -10.35 0.90 -14.56
N GLN A 148 -10.90 1.06 -15.76
CA GLN A 148 -12.26 1.53 -15.99
C GLN A 148 -13.11 0.41 -16.55
N PHE A 149 -14.17 0.05 -15.84
CA PHE A 149 -15.06 -1.04 -16.20
C PHE A 149 -16.18 -0.56 -17.13
N HIS A 150 -16.27 -1.16 -18.33
CA HIS A 150 -17.31 -0.82 -19.31
C HIS A 150 -18.50 -1.78 -19.33
N ALA A 151 -18.32 -2.97 -18.75
CA ALA A 151 -19.30 -4.04 -18.72
C ALA A 151 -19.23 -4.85 -17.40
N GLY A 152 -20.21 -5.72 -17.20
CA GLY A 152 -20.29 -6.59 -16.03
C GLY A 152 -20.77 -5.88 -14.75
N PRO A 153 -20.64 -6.53 -13.58
CA PRO A 153 -21.19 -6.04 -12.31
C PRO A 153 -20.57 -4.72 -11.84
N TYR A 154 -19.36 -4.40 -12.34
CA TYR A 154 -18.63 -3.18 -11.98
C TYR A 154 -18.74 -2.08 -13.04
N LYS A 155 -19.65 -2.19 -14.02
CA LYS A 155 -19.83 -1.19 -15.09
C LYS A 155 -19.91 0.24 -14.53
N GLY A 156 -19.12 1.14 -15.11
CA GLY A 156 -19.02 2.55 -14.73
C GLY A 156 -18.15 2.83 -13.51
N GLN A 157 -17.51 1.81 -12.92
CA GLN A 157 -16.61 1.97 -11.78
C GLN A 157 -15.15 2.07 -12.20
N TYR A 158 -14.35 2.62 -11.29
CA TYR A 158 -12.89 2.66 -11.38
C TYR A 158 -12.28 1.75 -10.30
N GLY A 159 -11.13 1.17 -10.62
CA GLY A 159 -10.32 0.38 -9.69
C GLY A 159 -8.84 0.54 -9.98
N LEU A 160 -8.01 -0.07 -9.14
CA LEU A 160 -6.56 -0.14 -9.35
C LEU A 160 -6.17 -1.58 -9.67
N MET A 161 -5.24 -1.77 -10.57
CA MET A 161 -4.69 -3.08 -10.93
C MET A 161 -3.18 -3.08 -10.82
N GLU A 162 -2.64 -4.14 -10.25
CA GLU A 162 -1.21 -4.35 -10.07
C GLU A 162 -0.85 -5.83 -10.26
N ASP A 163 0.45 -6.12 -10.32
CA ASP A 163 0.94 -7.50 -10.35
C ASP A 163 0.66 -8.21 -9.03
N TYR A 164 0.31 -9.49 -9.10
CA TYR A 164 0.28 -10.32 -7.91
C TYR A 164 1.69 -10.59 -7.40
N ILE A 165 1.91 -10.37 -6.11
CA ILE A 165 3.19 -10.67 -5.44
C ILE A 165 3.03 -11.99 -4.67
N PRO A 166 3.69 -13.09 -5.09
CA PRO A 166 3.61 -14.35 -4.37
C PRO A 166 4.42 -14.31 -3.07
N GLY A 167 3.80 -14.69 -1.95
CA GLY A 167 4.47 -14.95 -0.68
C GLY A 167 3.75 -14.35 0.52
N THR A 168 4.46 -14.27 1.65
CA THR A 168 3.89 -13.73 2.90
C THR A 168 3.88 -12.21 2.87
N PHE A 169 2.68 -11.64 2.95
CA PHE A 169 2.48 -10.20 3.00
C PHE A 169 2.78 -9.65 4.40
N GLU A 170 3.63 -8.62 4.47
CA GLU A 170 4.01 -7.95 5.70
C GLU A 170 3.91 -6.43 5.56
N LYS A 171 3.41 -5.77 6.61
CA LYS A 171 3.42 -4.30 6.73
C LYS A 171 4.59 -3.88 7.63
N HIS A 172 5.48 -3.04 7.13
CA HIS A 172 6.74 -2.70 7.79
C HIS A 172 6.69 -1.39 8.59
N ASN A 173 5.83 -0.45 8.21
CA ASN A 173 5.51 0.75 9.00
C ASN A 173 4.06 1.18 8.74
N LEU A 174 3.57 2.08 9.61
CA LEU A 174 2.25 2.70 9.48
C LEU A 174 2.36 4.07 8.81
N ASN A 175 1.28 4.55 8.22
CA ASN A 175 1.13 5.93 7.77
C ASN A 175 0.85 6.88 8.94
N PHE A 176 0.09 6.47 9.96
CA PHE A 176 -0.13 7.29 11.16
C PHE A 176 -0.50 6.48 12.42
N PRO A 177 0.10 6.77 13.60
CA PRO A 177 1.38 7.47 13.73
C PRO A 177 2.45 6.68 12.98
N MET A 178 3.36 7.40 12.31
CA MET A 178 4.33 6.83 11.36
C MET A 178 5.47 6.09 12.06
N ARG A 179 5.16 4.92 12.63
CA ARG A 179 6.08 4.10 13.43
C ARG A 179 6.44 2.78 12.74
N PRO A 180 7.64 2.22 13.00
CA PRO A 180 8.00 0.90 12.50
C PRO A 180 7.12 -0.19 13.13
N LEU A 181 6.74 -1.18 12.31
CA LEU A 181 6.07 -2.41 12.74
C LEU A 181 6.99 -3.65 12.66
N SER A 182 8.09 -3.54 11.93
CA SER A 182 9.08 -4.60 11.79
C SER A 182 10.46 -4.09 12.17
N THR A 183 11.34 -5.00 12.57
CA THR A 183 12.76 -4.71 12.90
C THR A 183 13.65 -4.57 11.66
N ARG A 184 13.08 -4.66 10.45
CA ARG A 184 13.83 -4.58 9.20
C ARG A 184 14.34 -3.16 8.95
N ASN A 185 15.62 -3.04 8.58
CA ASN A 185 16.25 -1.75 8.31
C ASN A 185 15.82 -1.13 6.97
N THR A 186 15.72 -1.94 5.91
CA THR A 186 15.47 -1.47 4.53
C THR A 186 14.20 -0.62 4.39
N PRO A 187 13.02 -1.04 4.89
CA PRO A 187 11.80 -0.23 4.75
C PRO A 187 11.89 1.14 5.45
N GLN A 188 12.56 1.18 6.62
CA GLN A 188 12.70 2.41 7.39
C GLN A 188 13.72 3.35 6.76
N ALA A 189 14.83 2.80 6.27
CA ALA A 189 15.86 3.57 5.57
C ALA A 189 15.33 4.11 4.24
N PHE A 190 14.52 3.34 3.51
CA PHE A 190 13.84 3.81 2.31
C PHE A 190 12.93 5.02 2.62
N SER A 191 12.10 4.93 3.68
CA SER A 191 11.26 6.05 4.10
C SER A 191 12.09 7.32 4.37
N HIS A 192 13.21 7.18 5.11
CA HIS A 192 14.12 8.29 5.38
C HIS A 192 14.80 8.84 4.12
N PHE A 193 15.25 7.96 3.22
CA PHE A 193 15.79 8.36 1.93
C PHE A 193 14.79 9.24 1.17
N THR A 194 13.52 8.87 1.10
CA THR A 194 12.52 9.68 0.38
C THR A 194 12.32 11.07 1.00
N PHE A 195 12.38 11.15 2.32
CA PHE A 195 12.33 12.42 3.05
C PHE A 195 13.51 13.31 2.69
N GLU A 196 14.73 12.83 2.84
CA GLU A 196 15.92 13.65 2.57
C GLU A 196 16.07 13.97 1.08
N ARG A 197 15.80 13.02 0.21
CA ARG A 197 15.90 13.19 -1.24
C ARG A 197 14.95 14.26 -1.79
N THR A 198 13.86 14.54 -1.08
CA THR A 198 12.86 15.54 -1.47
C THR A 198 12.97 16.84 -0.65
N ASP A 199 14.11 17.07 0.00
CA ASP A 199 14.37 18.23 0.86
C ASP A 199 13.35 18.37 1.99
N GLY A 200 12.92 17.23 2.53
CA GLY A 200 11.94 17.13 3.61
C GLY A 200 10.48 17.33 3.20
N ARG A 201 10.18 17.50 1.90
CA ARG A 201 8.82 17.79 1.42
C ARG A 201 7.90 16.58 1.34
N VAL A 202 8.45 15.39 1.13
CA VAL A 202 7.69 14.16 0.91
C VAL A 202 8.29 13.02 1.73
N VAL A 203 7.45 12.23 2.39
CA VAL A 203 7.89 10.96 2.96
C VAL A 203 6.98 9.83 2.53
N VAL A 204 7.58 8.73 2.05
CA VAL A 204 6.85 7.50 1.76
C VAL A 204 6.70 6.68 3.04
N CYS A 205 5.49 6.22 3.29
CA CYS A 205 5.09 5.41 4.44
C CYS A 205 4.14 4.30 4.00
N ASP A 206 3.58 3.56 4.96
CA ASP A 206 2.79 2.34 4.68
C ASP A 206 3.58 1.37 3.78
N VAL A 207 4.88 1.23 4.03
CA VAL A 207 5.74 0.31 3.28
C VAL A 207 5.33 -1.11 3.63
N GLN A 208 4.78 -1.83 2.65
CA GLN A 208 4.19 -3.15 2.82
C GLN A 208 4.29 -3.98 1.55
N GLY A 209 4.36 -5.31 1.67
CA GLY A 209 4.47 -6.22 0.53
C GLY A 209 5.10 -7.55 0.91
N VAL A 210 5.81 -8.17 -0.02
CA VAL A 210 6.50 -9.46 0.20
C VAL A 210 8.00 -9.26 0.00
N GLY A 211 8.79 -9.57 1.03
CA GLY A 211 10.23 -9.34 0.95
C GLY A 211 10.55 -7.85 0.74
N ASP A 212 11.26 -7.51 -0.32
CA ASP A 212 11.58 -6.11 -0.68
C ASP A 212 10.80 -5.62 -1.91
N GLN A 213 9.76 -6.37 -2.30
CA GLN A 213 8.78 -5.96 -3.31
C GLN A 213 7.53 -5.44 -2.59
N TYR A 214 7.29 -4.15 -2.71
CA TYR A 214 6.27 -3.41 -1.98
C TYR A 214 5.08 -3.05 -2.89
N THR A 215 3.96 -2.70 -2.26
CA THR A 215 2.76 -2.23 -2.94
C THR A 215 1.96 -1.34 -2.01
N ASP A 216 1.02 -0.59 -2.58
CA ASP A 216 0.05 0.21 -1.84
C ASP A 216 0.64 1.17 -0.80
N PRO A 217 1.64 2.00 -1.16
CA PRO A 217 2.24 2.96 -0.25
C PRO A 217 1.28 4.11 0.07
N GLN A 218 1.65 4.90 1.07
CA GLN A 218 1.09 6.23 1.31
C GLN A 218 2.21 7.28 1.26
N ILE A 219 1.89 8.48 0.78
CA ILE A 219 2.77 9.65 0.83
C ILE A 219 2.19 10.68 1.79
N HIS A 220 3.03 11.26 2.64
CA HIS A 220 2.75 12.56 3.28
C HIS A 220 3.50 13.67 2.56
N CYS A 221 2.83 14.79 2.27
CA CYS A 221 3.41 15.91 1.54
C CYS A 221 3.18 17.27 2.21
N MET A 222 4.21 18.12 2.29
CA MET A 222 4.07 19.49 2.83
C MET A 222 3.53 20.51 1.83
N ASP A 223 3.57 20.21 0.53
CA ASP A 223 3.28 21.20 -0.50
C ASP A 223 1.78 21.48 -0.58
N ALA A 224 1.39 22.71 -0.25
CA ALA A 224 0.01 23.15 -0.32
C ALA A 224 -0.53 23.00 -1.76
N GLY A 225 -1.54 22.16 -1.94
CA GLY A 225 -2.15 21.88 -3.25
C GLY A 225 -1.72 20.55 -3.89
N LEU A 226 -0.73 19.85 -3.32
CA LEU A 226 -0.42 18.46 -3.66
C LEU A 226 -0.93 17.55 -2.55
N GLN A 227 -2.00 16.81 -2.81
CA GLN A 227 -2.55 15.82 -1.87
C GLN A 227 -2.46 14.42 -2.48
N TYR A 228 -1.90 13.50 -1.70
CA TYR A 228 -1.76 12.09 -2.08
C TYR A 228 -2.87 11.22 -1.48
N GLY A 229 -4.11 11.61 -1.72
CA GLY A 229 -5.29 10.89 -1.23
C GLY A 229 -5.62 11.14 0.24
N GLN A 230 -6.62 10.43 0.75
CA GLN A 230 -7.17 10.68 2.09
C GLN A 230 -6.23 10.26 3.24
N GLY A 231 -5.21 9.44 2.96
CA GLY A 231 -4.22 9.02 3.94
C GLY A 231 -3.02 9.95 4.06
N ASP A 232 -2.98 11.06 3.32
CA ASP A 232 -1.95 12.10 3.39
C ASP A 232 -2.26 13.04 4.57
N PHE A 233 -1.49 12.92 5.64
CA PHE A 233 -1.60 13.78 6.83
C PHE A 233 -0.66 14.99 6.76
N GLY A 234 -0.06 15.26 5.60
CA GLY A 234 0.84 16.38 5.33
C GLY A 234 1.92 16.57 6.39
N ALA A 235 2.02 17.80 6.90
CA ALA A 235 3.00 18.15 7.93
C ALA A 235 2.87 17.29 9.21
N HIS A 236 1.66 16.90 9.62
CA HIS A 236 1.49 16.04 10.80
C HIS A 236 2.07 14.63 10.56
N GLY A 237 1.88 14.09 9.36
CA GLY A 237 2.49 12.81 8.96
C GLY A 237 4.01 12.86 8.98
N ILE A 238 4.59 13.95 8.46
CA ILE A 238 6.05 14.17 8.45
C ILE A 238 6.61 14.40 9.85
N ILE A 239 5.94 15.19 10.71
CA ILE A 239 6.33 15.34 12.11
C ILE A 239 6.29 13.99 12.82
N SER A 240 5.26 13.17 12.53
CA SER A 240 5.17 11.82 13.07
C SER A 240 6.32 10.93 12.60
N PHE A 241 6.76 11.05 11.35
CA PHE A 241 7.95 10.34 10.85
C PHE A 241 9.20 10.72 11.63
N VAL A 242 9.53 12.02 11.67
CA VAL A 242 10.74 12.55 12.30
C VAL A 242 10.81 12.12 13.77
N SER A 243 9.66 12.13 14.46
CA SER A 243 9.57 11.77 15.88
C SER A 243 9.78 10.27 16.16
N ASN A 244 9.47 9.40 15.20
CA ASN A 244 9.47 7.94 15.40
C ASN A 244 10.61 7.22 14.67
N HIS A 245 11.26 7.86 13.69
CA HIS A 245 12.35 7.24 12.96
C HIS A 245 13.60 7.10 13.82
N ARG A 246 14.28 5.96 13.67
CA ARG A 246 15.60 5.71 14.25
C ARG A 246 16.53 5.31 13.12
N CYS A 247 17.56 6.13 12.88
CA CYS A 247 18.53 5.86 11.83
C CYS A 247 19.21 4.50 12.06
N ASN A 248 19.35 3.74 10.98
CA ASN A 248 20.01 2.44 10.99
C ASN A 248 21.27 2.45 10.11
N SER A 249 21.91 1.29 9.95
CA SER A 249 23.15 1.16 9.17
C SER A 249 22.99 1.57 7.70
N ILE A 250 21.81 1.37 7.11
CA ILE A 250 21.54 1.76 5.73
C ILE A 250 21.40 3.28 5.61
N CYS A 251 20.73 3.94 6.56
CA CYS A 251 20.69 5.41 6.60
C CYS A 251 22.11 6.01 6.63
N ARG A 252 22.99 5.43 7.46
CA ARG A 252 24.41 5.85 7.54
C ARG A 252 25.19 5.55 6.26
N ALA A 253 24.96 4.39 5.64
CA ALA A 253 25.61 4.02 4.37
C ALA A 253 25.20 4.94 3.21
N LEU A 254 23.95 5.39 3.21
CA LEU A 254 23.43 6.41 2.30
C LEU A 254 23.92 7.83 2.64
N LYS A 255 24.64 8.01 3.75
CA LYS A 255 25.06 9.32 4.29
C LYS A 255 23.88 10.26 4.54
N LEU A 256 22.73 9.71 4.93
CA LEU A 256 21.59 10.53 5.32
C LEU A 256 21.90 11.28 6.60
N THR A 257 21.44 12.53 6.68
CA THR A 257 21.50 13.34 7.90
C THR A 257 20.82 12.56 9.02
N PRO A 258 21.46 12.36 10.18
CA PRO A 258 20.79 11.71 11.29
C PRO A 258 19.48 12.43 11.63
N ILE A 259 18.37 11.69 11.69
CA ILE A 259 17.03 12.31 11.84
C ILE A 259 16.93 13.14 13.13
N GLN A 260 17.70 12.79 14.16
CA GLN A 260 17.81 13.51 15.43
C GLN A 260 18.57 14.85 15.32
N GLU A 261 19.42 14.99 14.31
CA GLU A 261 20.23 16.19 14.06
C GLU A 261 19.55 17.15 13.10
N LEU A 262 18.43 16.75 12.48
CA LEU A 262 17.66 17.63 11.64
C LEU A 262 17.13 18.81 12.46
N PRO A 263 17.23 20.05 11.93
CA PRO A 263 16.73 21.21 12.64
C PRO A 263 15.25 21.03 12.99
N HIS A 264 14.88 21.35 14.23
CA HIS A 264 13.49 21.33 14.73
C HIS A 264 12.50 22.24 13.97
N ARG A 265 12.91 22.82 12.84
CA ARG A 265 12.10 23.71 12.00
C ARG A 265 11.22 22.97 10.98
N TRP A 266 11.29 21.65 10.89
CA TRP A 266 10.39 20.87 10.04
C TRP A 266 8.97 20.88 10.62
N GLY A 267 8.13 21.78 10.11
CA GLY A 267 6.73 21.95 10.52
C GLY A 267 6.34 23.36 10.99
N SER A 268 7.26 24.33 11.01
CA SER A 268 6.89 25.75 11.16
C SER A 268 6.87 26.43 9.79
N PRO A 269 5.72 26.95 9.32
CA PRO A 269 5.73 27.84 8.17
C PRO A 269 6.66 29.03 8.46
N PRO A 270 7.34 29.61 7.46
CA PRO A 270 8.05 30.87 7.65
C PRO A 270 7.05 31.93 8.12
N GLY A 271 7.10 32.26 9.42
CA GLY A 271 6.29 33.29 10.04
C GLY A 271 4.83 32.92 10.34
N LYS A 272 4.60 31.97 11.27
CA LYS A 272 3.58 32.01 12.34
C LYS A 272 3.44 30.63 12.97
N ALA A 273 3.52 30.56 14.29
CA ALA A 273 3.22 29.35 15.05
C ALA A 273 1.75 28.96 14.82
N ALA A 274 1.51 27.88 14.07
CA ALA A 274 0.18 27.32 13.90
C ALA A 274 0.02 26.16 14.89
N THR A 275 -0.56 26.46 16.05
CA THR A 275 -1.21 25.47 16.92
C THR A 275 -2.46 24.96 16.20
N ALA A 276 -2.30 24.09 15.21
CA ALA A 276 -3.43 23.39 14.62
C ALA A 276 -3.76 22.15 15.48
N PRO A 277 -4.99 22.00 15.99
CA PRO A 277 -5.37 20.84 16.76
C PRO A 277 -5.34 19.57 15.90
N VAL A 278 -4.78 18.50 16.46
CA VAL A 278 -4.82 17.15 15.87
C VAL A 278 -6.28 16.75 15.66
N PRO A 279 -6.73 16.43 14.43
CA PRO A 279 -8.07 15.90 14.22
C PRO A 279 -8.17 14.52 14.88
N ARG A 280 -9.06 14.38 15.86
CA ARG A 280 -9.44 13.07 16.41
C ARG A 280 -10.34 12.36 15.40
N TYR A 281 -9.77 11.52 14.55
CA TYR A 281 -10.51 10.48 13.86
C TYR A 281 -9.97 9.13 14.34
N TYR A 282 -10.65 8.59 15.35
CA TYR A 282 -10.68 7.16 15.65
C TYR A 282 -11.70 6.48 14.75
#